data_AF-F0QAL3-F1
#
_entry.id   AF-F0QAL3-F1
#
_cell.length_a   1.000
_cell.length_b   1.000
_cell.length_c   1.000
_cell.angle_alpha   90.00
_cell.angle_beta   90.00
_cell.angle_gamma   90.00
#
_symmetry.space_group_name_H-M   'P 1'
#
loop_
_entity.id
_entity.type
_entity.pdbx_description
1 polymer ?
#
loop_
_entity_poly.entity_id
_entity_poly.type
_entity_poly.pdbx_seq_one_letter_code
_entity_poly.pdbx_strand_id
1 'polypeptide(L)'
;MSELVYVGIDIAKNSFEVAVTGELQTLNLANDEAGHAQLCQWLAPLAPRLILMEATGGYEQDLALALAGAGLRVSVVNPRQARDFARCVGKLAKTDRIDAQALRSFASMLDAQGHQPRALADDERRELTALVVRRRQLVTMLVSERQRLGVAHRKAKPSILAIMDAIAAQLHDVDDELKAHVQTHHADLAKLLTSVKGVGPTTACTLLAQLPELGQLNRKQITALVGLAPMNRDSGTLRGQRHIFGGRADVRRVLYVAALVGTRFNPVLKAFYAKLLAAGKAKKVALVACMHKLLVILNAIARTRSPWRDDFAERL
;
A
#
# COMPACT_ATOMS: atom_id res chain seq x y z
N MET A 1 30.88 21.83 -13.20
CA MET A 1 29.67 21.46 -12.44
C MET A 1 29.98 20.14 -11.76
N SER A 2 29.89 20.06 -10.44
CA SER A 2 30.02 18.78 -9.73
C SER A 2 28.94 17.83 -10.23
N GLU A 3 29.31 16.58 -10.51
CA GLU A 3 28.36 15.56 -10.93
C GLU A 3 27.28 15.37 -9.86
N LEU A 4 26.02 15.22 -10.27
CA LEU A 4 24.91 15.03 -9.34
C LEU A 4 24.98 13.62 -8.76
N VAL A 5 25.00 13.52 -7.43
CA VAL A 5 25.09 12.23 -6.74
C VAL A 5 23.70 11.62 -6.57
N TYR A 6 23.56 10.37 -6.99
CA TYR A 6 22.39 9.52 -6.80
C TYR A 6 22.83 8.22 -6.13
N VAL A 7 21.94 7.62 -5.34
CA VAL A 7 22.22 6.39 -4.61
C VAL A 7 21.12 5.37 -4.86
N GLY A 8 21.51 4.13 -5.13
CA GLY A 8 20.61 2.98 -5.14
C GLY A 8 21.00 2.01 -4.04
N ILE A 9 20.03 1.52 -3.28
CA ILE A 9 20.24 0.59 -2.19
C ILE A 9 19.38 -0.65 -2.40
N ASP A 10 20.01 -1.80 -2.62
CA ASP A 10 19.33 -3.09 -2.60
C ASP A 10 19.44 -3.72 -1.22
N ILE A 11 18.32 -4.18 -0.66
CA ILE A 11 18.22 -4.53 0.76
C ILE A 11 17.90 -6.01 0.91
N ALA A 12 18.77 -6.72 1.62
CA ALA A 12 18.57 -8.08 2.09
C ALA A 12 18.31 -8.09 3.61
N LYS A 13 18.01 -9.27 4.14
CA LYS A 13 17.66 -9.44 5.56
C LYS A 13 18.79 -8.98 6.51
N ASN A 14 20.02 -9.38 6.23
CA ASN A 14 21.17 -9.16 7.13
C ASN A 14 22.17 -8.14 6.60
N SER A 15 22.00 -7.66 5.37
CA SER A 15 22.93 -6.75 4.70
C SER A 15 22.20 -5.95 3.63
N PHE A 16 22.83 -4.90 3.14
CA PHE A 16 22.37 -4.14 1.98
C PHE A 16 23.55 -3.69 1.13
N GLU A 17 23.30 -3.57 -0.17
CA GLU A 17 24.28 -3.19 -1.17
C GLU A 17 23.99 -1.77 -1.66
N VAL A 18 25.01 -0.90 -1.64
CA VAL A 18 24.89 0.52 -1.97
C VAL A 18 25.67 0.83 -3.23
N ALA A 19 25.02 1.49 -4.19
CA ALA A 19 25.63 1.99 -5.42
C ALA A 19 25.50 3.52 -5.50
N VAL A 20 26.62 4.23 -5.69
CA VAL A 20 26.70 5.70 -5.75
C VAL A 20 27.08 6.16 -7.17
N THR A 21 26.65 7.35 -7.61
CA THR A 21 27.07 7.93 -8.89
C THR A 21 28.59 8.09 -8.95
N GLY A 22 29.20 7.83 -10.11
CA GLY A 22 30.65 7.96 -10.31
C GLY A 22 31.47 6.77 -9.78
N GLU A 23 30.91 5.94 -8.90
CA GLU A 23 31.58 4.75 -8.38
C GLU A 23 31.26 3.49 -9.18
N LEU A 24 32.31 2.71 -9.47
CA LEU A 24 32.20 1.39 -10.12
C LEU A 24 31.92 0.27 -9.11
N GLN A 25 32.51 0.39 -7.91
CA GLN A 25 32.30 -0.57 -6.84
C GLN A 25 31.05 -0.18 -6.04
N THR A 26 30.46 -1.20 -5.45
CA THR A 26 29.34 -1.06 -4.52
C THR A 26 29.84 -1.35 -3.11
N LEU A 27 29.21 -0.73 -2.12
CA LEU A 27 29.51 -0.93 -0.71
C LEU A 27 28.49 -1.90 -0.11
N ASN A 28 28.97 -2.96 0.55
CA ASN A 28 28.12 -3.85 1.32
C ASN A 28 28.23 -3.51 2.82
N LEU A 29 27.10 -3.32 3.48
CA LEU A 29 27.02 -3.05 4.92
C LEU A 29 26.02 -3.99 5.58
N ALA A 30 26.17 -4.19 6.89
CA ALA A 30 25.22 -4.96 7.69
C ALA A 30 23.89 -4.20 7.81
N ASN A 31 22.77 -4.92 7.77
CA ASN A 31 21.45 -4.34 7.99
C ASN A 31 21.13 -4.28 9.49
N ASP A 32 21.91 -3.48 10.21
CA ASP A 32 21.76 -3.20 11.63
C ASP A 32 22.01 -1.71 11.92
N GLU A 33 21.81 -1.30 13.17
CA GLU A 33 21.94 0.10 13.59
C GLU A 33 23.33 0.68 13.29
N ALA A 34 24.39 -0.12 13.45
CA ALA A 34 25.76 0.30 13.17
C ALA A 34 25.98 0.55 11.67
N GLY A 35 25.51 -0.38 10.82
CA GLY A 35 25.56 -0.23 9.37
C GLY A 35 24.72 0.94 8.87
N HIS A 36 23.57 1.20 9.47
CA HIS A 36 22.73 2.37 9.14
C HIS A 36 23.44 3.68 9.49
N ALA A 37 24.03 3.77 10.68
CA ALA A 37 24.77 4.95 11.13
C ALA A 37 26.00 5.19 10.24
N GLN A 38 26.75 4.13 9.90
CA GLN A 38 27.89 4.19 9.00
C GLN A 38 27.49 4.72 7.62
N LEU A 39 26.37 4.24 7.06
CA LEU A 39 25.87 4.73 5.78
C LEU A 39 25.50 6.22 5.84
N CYS A 40 24.80 6.64 6.90
CA CYS A 40 24.40 8.04 7.06
C CYS A 40 25.62 8.96 7.11
N GLN A 41 26.65 8.58 7.87
CA GLN A 41 27.90 9.34 7.95
C GLN A 41 28.63 9.41 6.61
N TRP A 42 28.63 8.33 5.83
CA TRP A 42 29.26 8.30 4.51
C TRP A 42 28.52 9.14 3.47
N LEU A 43 27.18 9.11 3.47
CA LEU A 43 26.37 9.82 2.47
C LEU A 43 26.14 11.30 2.78
N ALA A 44 26.18 11.71 4.05
CA ALA A 44 25.99 13.11 4.46
C ALA A 44 26.89 14.11 3.69
N PRO A 45 28.22 13.92 3.59
CA PRO A 45 29.08 14.86 2.85
C PRO A 45 28.85 14.81 1.33
N LEU A 46 28.33 13.69 0.79
CA LEU A 46 28.05 13.54 -0.64
C LEU A 46 26.77 14.26 -1.07
N ALA A 47 25.89 14.61 -0.13
CA ALA A 47 24.62 15.30 -0.33
C ALA A 47 23.83 14.77 -1.55
N PRO A 48 23.50 13.46 -1.57
CA PRO A 48 22.83 12.86 -2.71
C PRO A 48 21.48 13.52 -3.00
N ARG A 49 21.20 13.74 -4.29
CA ARG A 49 19.93 14.31 -4.74
C ARG A 49 18.75 13.40 -4.45
N LEU A 50 18.94 12.10 -4.62
CA LEU A 50 17.94 11.08 -4.33
C LEU A 50 18.60 9.74 -4.00
N ILE A 51 18.13 9.14 -2.92
CA ILE A 51 18.41 7.76 -2.52
C ILE A 51 17.16 6.93 -2.85
N LEU A 52 17.34 5.87 -3.62
CA LEU A 52 16.27 4.97 -4.01
C LEU A 52 16.51 3.57 -3.45
N MET A 53 15.49 3.01 -2.82
CA MET A 53 15.47 1.63 -2.33
C MET A 53 14.18 0.95 -2.74
N GLU A 54 14.18 -0.38 -2.88
CA GLU A 54 12.94 -1.13 -3.05
C GLU A 54 12.37 -1.63 -1.72
N ALA A 55 11.06 -1.84 -1.67
CA ALA A 55 10.42 -2.40 -0.49
C ALA A 55 10.71 -3.92 -0.37
N THR A 56 11.42 -4.35 0.68
CA THR A 56 11.80 -5.75 0.92
C THR A 56 11.09 -6.32 2.15
N GLY A 57 9.76 -6.27 2.13
CA GLY A 57 8.95 -6.94 3.15
C GLY A 57 9.12 -6.39 4.58
N GLY A 58 9.71 -5.21 4.74
CA GLY A 58 9.92 -4.54 6.02
C GLY A 58 11.40 -4.33 6.38
N TYR A 59 12.34 -5.07 5.77
CA TYR A 59 13.77 -4.94 6.06
C TYR A 59 14.36 -3.58 5.67
N GLU A 60 13.65 -2.82 4.85
CA GLU A 60 14.03 -1.49 4.39
C GLU A 60 13.69 -0.35 5.37
N GLN A 61 12.79 -0.59 6.32
CA GLN A 61 12.13 0.49 7.06
C GLN A 61 13.08 1.27 7.96
N ASP A 62 13.88 0.57 8.75
CA ASP A 62 14.80 1.18 9.71
C ASP A 62 15.88 2.00 8.98
N LEU A 63 16.42 1.46 7.89
CA LEU A 63 17.39 2.16 7.05
C LEU A 63 16.78 3.42 6.40
N ALA A 64 15.56 3.32 5.88
CA ALA A 64 14.86 4.46 5.29
C ALA A 64 14.69 5.59 6.33
N LEU A 65 14.30 5.23 7.56
CA LEU A 65 14.11 6.17 8.66
C LEU A 65 15.42 6.81 9.11
N ALA A 66 16.49 6.03 9.27
CA ALA A 66 17.81 6.54 9.64
C ALA A 66 18.29 7.59 8.61
N LEU A 67 18.19 7.26 7.32
CA LEU A 67 18.58 8.17 6.24
C LEU A 67 17.70 9.43 6.17
N ALA A 68 16.37 9.29 6.34
CA ALA A 68 15.47 10.43 6.38
C ALA A 68 15.71 11.32 7.62
N GLY A 69 15.99 10.71 8.78
CA GLY A 69 16.37 11.39 10.02
C GLY A 69 17.69 12.15 9.90
N ALA A 70 18.62 11.66 9.07
CA ALA A 70 19.84 12.37 8.68
C ALA A 70 19.59 13.51 7.65
N GLY A 71 18.33 13.79 7.29
CA GLY A 71 17.96 14.86 6.34
C GLY A 71 18.14 14.49 4.87
N LEU A 72 18.38 13.21 4.54
CA LEU A 72 18.60 12.76 3.17
C LEU A 72 17.27 12.49 2.45
N ARG A 73 17.24 12.75 1.13
CA ARG A 73 16.06 12.51 0.28
C ARG A 73 15.96 11.02 -0.08
N VAL A 74 15.09 10.27 0.61
CA VAL A 74 14.94 8.82 0.44
C VAL A 74 13.57 8.45 -0.10
N SER A 75 13.52 7.61 -1.13
CA SER A 75 12.27 7.08 -1.69
C SER A 75 12.29 5.55 -1.76
N VAL A 76 11.28 4.94 -1.15
CA VAL A 76 11.01 3.50 -1.26
C VAL A 76 10.08 3.25 -2.45
N VAL A 77 10.52 2.49 -3.44
CA VAL A 77 9.74 2.15 -4.64
C VAL A 77 9.14 0.75 -4.58
N ASN A 78 8.14 0.52 -5.42
CA ASN A 78 7.56 -0.81 -5.57
C ASN A 78 8.58 -1.75 -6.23
N PRO A 79 8.84 -2.96 -5.69
CA PRO A 79 9.78 -3.92 -6.29
C PRO A 79 9.45 -4.27 -7.74
N ARG A 80 8.16 -4.24 -8.13
CA ARG A 80 7.77 -4.41 -9.54
C ARG A 80 8.34 -3.29 -10.41
N GLN A 81 8.28 -2.04 -9.97
CA GLN A 81 8.81 -0.90 -10.74
C GLN A 81 10.33 -0.98 -10.87
N ALA A 82 11.03 -1.30 -9.78
CA ALA A 82 12.47 -1.53 -9.80
C ALA A 82 12.84 -2.65 -10.79
N ARG A 83 12.11 -3.78 -10.74
CA ARG A 83 12.33 -4.92 -11.64
C ARG A 83 12.00 -4.60 -13.11
N ASP A 84 10.91 -3.88 -13.37
CA ASP A 84 10.51 -3.49 -14.72
C ASP A 84 11.52 -2.49 -15.31
N PHE A 85 12.06 -1.58 -14.49
CA PHE A 85 13.14 -0.68 -14.89
C PHE A 85 14.43 -1.44 -15.20
N ALA A 86 14.87 -2.35 -14.32
CA ALA A 86 16.06 -3.18 -14.54
C ALA A 86 15.98 -3.95 -15.87
N ARG A 87 14.81 -4.54 -16.17
CA ARG A 87 14.56 -5.19 -17.46
C ARG A 87 14.63 -4.22 -18.64
N CYS A 88 14.06 -3.02 -18.50
CA CYS A 88 14.09 -1.99 -19.53
C CYS A 88 15.51 -1.57 -19.92
N VAL A 89 16.43 -1.51 -18.95
CA VAL A 89 17.83 -1.16 -19.19
C VAL A 89 18.72 -2.36 -19.55
N GLY A 90 18.12 -3.52 -19.86
CA GLY A 90 18.84 -4.72 -20.30
C GLY A 90 19.52 -5.52 -19.18
N LYS A 91 19.27 -5.20 -17.91
CA LYS A 91 19.81 -5.95 -16.76
C LYS A 91 18.91 -7.15 -16.45
N LEU A 92 19.22 -8.29 -17.06
CA LEU A 92 18.48 -9.55 -16.88
C LEU A 92 18.99 -10.39 -15.71
N ALA A 93 20.32 -10.39 -15.49
CA ALA A 93 20.95 -11.03 -14.34
C ALA A 93 20.49 -10.36 -13.04
N LYS A 94 20.40 -11.16 -11.96
CA LYS A 94 20.00 -10.68 -10.64
C LYS A 94 21.14 -10.93 -9.65
N THR A 95 21.75 -9.84 -9.18
CA THR A 95 22.70 -9.82 -8.07
C THR A 95 22.50 -8.53 -7.31
N ASP A 96 22.78 -8.53 -6.01
CA ASP A 96 22.57 -7.36 -5.15
C ASP A 96 23.27 -6.11 -5.69
N ARG A 97 24.48 -6.29 -6.27
CA ARG A 97 25.23 -5.22 -6.94
C ARG A 97 24.52 -4.67 -8.17
N ILE A 98 24.03 -5.55 -9.04
CA ILE A 98 23.35 -5.13 -10.28
C ILE A 98 22.05 -4.42 -9.96
N ASP A 99 21.32 -4.91 -8.96
CA ASP A 99 20.04 -4.37 -8.49
C ASP A 99 20.25 -3.00 -7.83
N ALA A 100 21.22 -2.83 -6.93
CA ALA A 100 21.60 -1.54 -6.35
C ALA A 100 21.98 -0.51 -7.43
N GLN A 101 22.80 -0.91 -8.41
CA GLN A 101 23.15 -0.04 -9.53
C GLN A 101 21.94 0.31 -10.43
N ALA A 102 20.98 -0.62 -10.60
CA ALA A 102 19.74 -0.34 -11.33
C ALA A 102 18.88 0.69 -10.58
N LEU A 103 18.76 0.55 -9.26
CA LEU A 103 18.06 1.51 -8.40
C LEU A 103 18.71 2.89 -8.46
N ARG A 104 20.05 2.98 -8.47
CA ARG A 104 20.78 4.24 -8.65
C ARG A 104 20.43 4.93 -9.97
N SER A 105 20.47 4.19 -11.08
CA SER A 105 20.08 4.72 -12.39
C SER A 105 18.60 5.14 -12.42
N PHE A 106 17.74 4.38 -11.73
CA PHE A 106 16.32 4.70 -11.62
C PHE A 106 16.11 6.00 -10.81
N ALA A 107 16.89 6.22 -9.75
CA ALA A 107 16.84 7.43 -8.93
C ALA A 107 17.11 8.68 -9.79
N SER A 108 18.14 8.65 -10.62
CA SER A 108 18.47 9.74 -11.54
C SER A 108 17.32 10.07 -12.50
N MET A 109 16.69 9.04 -13.09
CA MET A 109 15.54 9.22 -13.97
C MET A 109 14.33 9.82 -13.24
N LEU A 110 14.04 9.35 -12.02
CA LEU A 110 12.92 9.86 -11.22
C LEU A 110 13.12 11.31 -10.82
N ASP A 111 14.31 11.69 -10.34
CA ASP A 111 14.60 13.09 -9.98
C ASP A 111 14.48 14.01 -11.21
N ALA A 112 14.95 13.57 -12.38
CA ALA A 112 14.81 14.31 -13.63
C ALA A 112 13.33 14.52 -14.06
N GLN A 113 12.42 13.65 -13.62
CA GLN A 113 10.97 13.78 -13.84
C GLN A 113 10.26 14.58 -12.74
N GLY A 114 11.01 15.16 -11.79
CA GLY A 114 10.47 15.95 -10.69
C GLY A 114 9.85 15.09 -9.58
N HIS A 115 10.27 13.83 -9.44
CA HIS A 115 9.83 12.97 -8.33
C HIS A 115 10.14 13.59 -6.98
N GLN A 116 9.14 13.62 -6.11
CA GLN A 116 9.30 14.03 -4.72
C GLN A 116 9.10 12.81 -3.82
N PRO A 117 10.10 12.46 -3.00
CA PRO A 117 9.94 11.41 -2.01
C PRO A 117 8.75 11.68 -1.10
N ARG A 118 8.01 10.63 -0.77
CA ARG A 118 6.94 10.73 0.22
C ARG A 118 7.57 10.79 1.60
N ALA A 119 6.98 11.58 2.50
CA ALA A 119 7.31 11.49 3.91
C ALA A 119 7.13 10.05 4.39
N LEU A 120 8.14 9.53 5.10
CA LEU A 120 8.04 8.23 5.74
C LEU A 120 6.94 8.29 6.80
N ALA A 121 6.34 7.13 7.07
CA ALA A 121 5.30 7.04 8.08
C ALA A 121 5.89 7.35 9.47
N ASP A 122 5.20 8.22 10.21
CA ASP A 122 5.41 8.43 11.64
C ASP A 122 5.15 7.14 12.44
N ASP A 123 5.65 7.10 13.67
CA ASP A 123 5.58 5.94 14.58
C ASP A 123 4.14 5.48 14.77
N GLU A 124 3.22 6.42 14.98
CA GLU A 124 1.79 6.20 15.10
C GLU A 124 1.24 5.40 13.88
N ARG A 125 1.50 5.87 12.66
CA ARG A 125 1.02 5.19 11.45
C ARG A 125 1.72 3.85 11.21
N ARG A 126 2.98 3.72 11.62
CA ARG A 126 3.72 2.44 11.54
C ARG A 126 3.08 1.40 12.45
N GLU A 127 2.79 1.76 13.70
CA GLU A 127 2.06 0.91 14.64
C GLU A 127 0.70 0.49 14.08
N LEU A 128 -0.12 1.46 13.63
CA LEU A 128 -1.42 1.15 13.04
C LEU A 128 -1.31 0.22 11.82
N THR A 129 -0.31 0.45 10.97
CA THR A 129 -0.05 -0.40 9.81
C THR A 129 0.36 -1.81 10.21
N ALA A 130 1.21 -1.96 11.23
CA ALA A 130 1.63 -3.25 11.76
C ALA A 130 0.42 -4.04 12.27
N LEU A 131 -0.48 -3.41 13.04
CA LEU A 131 -1.71 -4.03 13.53
C LEU A 131 -2.64 -4.46 12.39
N VAL A 132 -2.87 -3.59 11.40
CA VAL A 132 -3.69 -3.92 10.22
C VAL A 132 -3.10 -5.10 9.43
N VAL A 133 -1.78 -5.12 9.25
CA VAL A 133 -1.07 -6.21 8.57
C VAL A 133 -1.20 -7.51 9.36
N ARG A 134 -0.99 -7.46 10.69
CA ARG A 134 -1.07 -8.63 11.55
C ARG A 134 -2.48 -9.23 11.58
N ARG A 135 -3.50 -8.39 11.74
CA ARG A 135 -4.91 -8.79 11.64
C ARG A 135 -5.20 -9.53 10.34
N ARG A 136 -4.73 -9.01 9.20
CA ARG A 136 -4.90 -9.65 7.89
C ARG A 136 -4.22 -11.03 7.82
N GLN A 137 -3.02 -11.17 8.38
CA GLN A 137 -2.32 -12.46 8.46
C GLN A 137 -3.13 -13.47 9.28
N LEU A 138 -3.61 -13.08 10.46
CA LEU A 138 -4.45 -13.92 11.33
C LEU A 138 -5.74 -14.37 10.62
N VAL A 139 -6.43 -13.46 9.93
CA VAL A 139 -7.62 -13.80 9.12
C VAL A 139 -7.28 -14.81 8.02
N THR A 140 -6.13 -14.64 7.36
CA THR A 140 -5.68 -15.56 6.30
C THR A 140 -5.39 -16.95 6.87
N MET A 141 -4.73 -17.02 8.02
CA MET A 141 -4.47 -18.27 8.74
C MET A 141 -5.78 -18.95 9.16
N LEU A 142 -6.73 -18.20 9.73
CA LEU A 142 -8.03 -18.71 10.16
C LEU A 142 -8.83 -19.30 8.99
N VAL A 143 -8.83 -18.62 7.84
CA VAL A 143 -9.50 -19.12 6.63
C VAL A 143 -8.83 -20.41 6.14
N SER A 144 -7.49 -20.47 6.15
CA SER A 144 -6.74 -21.68 5.80
C SER A 144 -7.11 -22.85 6.73
N GLU A 145 -7.14 -22.64 8.04
CA GLU A 145 -7.52 -23.69 8.99
C GLU A 145 -8.97 -24.14 8.82
N ARG A 146 -9.89 -23.22 8.56
CA ARG A 146 -11.29 -23.56 8.28
C ARG A 146 -11.43 -24.43 7.03
N GLN A 147 -10.65 -24.16 5.98
CA GLN A 147 -10.63 -24.99 4.78
C GLN A 147 -10.07 -26.38 5.07
N ARG A 148 -8.98 -26.48 5.86
CA ARG A 148 -8.39 -27.75 6.30
C ARG A 148 -9.39 -28.56 7.12
N LEU A 149 -10.11 -27.94 8.05
CA LEU A 149 -11.12 -28.59 8.88
C LEU A 149 -12.19 -29.31 8.06
N GLY A 150 -12.61 -28.71 6.93
CA GLY A 150 -13.65 -29.25 6.05
C GLY A 150 -13.28 -30.59 5.39
N VAL A 151 -11.99 -30.86 5.19
CA VAL A 151 -11.49 -32.08 4.51
C VAL A 151 -10.64 -32.98 5.42
N ALA A 152 -10.38 -32.56 6.67
CA ALA A 152 -9.49 -33.28 7.57
C ALA A 152 -10.09 -34.60 8.10
N HIS A 153 -9.23 -35.62 8.22
CA HIS A 153 -9.55 -36.86 8.92
C HIS A 153 -9.90 -36.57 10.40
N ARG A 154 -10.81 -37.37 10.98
CA ARG A 154 -11.34 -37.18 12.35
C ARG A 154 -10.26 -36.98 13.43
N LYS A 155 -9.11 -37.65 13.29
CA LYS A 155 -7.98 -37.53 14.25
C LYS A 155 -7.28 -36.17 14.23
N ALA A 156 -7.30 -35.45 13.11
CA ALA A 156 -6.64 -34.14 12.99
C ALA A 156 -7.55 -32.98 13.42
N LYS A 157 -8.87 -33.17 13.44
CA LYS A 157 -9.85 -32.12 13.75
C LYS A 157 -9.64 -31.43 15.10
N PRO A 158 -9.34 -32.14 16.22
CA PRO A 158 -9.12 -31.48 17.50
C PRO A 158 -7.93 -30.49 17.48
N SER A 159 -6.84 -30.85 16.80
CA SER A 159 -5.68 -29.96 16.66
C SER A 159 -6.02 -28.73 15.82
N ILE A 160 -6.74 -28.90 14.69
CA ILE A 160 -7.14 -27.78 13.85
C ILE A 160 -8.05 -26.81 14.61
N LEU A 161 -9.02 -27.34 15.38
CA LEU A 161 -9.91 -26.52 16.20
C LEU A 161 -9.13 -25.73 17.26
N ALA A 162 -8.18 -26.36 17.97
CA ALA A 162 -7.34 -25.67 18.95
C ALA A 162 -6.54 -24.50 18.33
N ILE A 163 -6.00 -24.70 17.12
CA ILE A 163 -5.31 -23.62 16.39
C ILE A 163 -6.28 -22.52 15.95
N MET A 164 -7.48 -22.87 15.50
CA MET A 164 -8.51 -21.89 15.14
C MET A 164 -8.91 -21.03 16.35
N ASP A 165 -9.06 -21.62 17.53
CA ASP A 165 -9.39 -20.92 18.77
C ASP A 165 -8.26 -19.97 19.19
N ALA A 166 -7.00 -20.43 19.12
CA ALA A 166 -5.84 -19.59 19.39
C ALA A 166 -5.73 -18.40 18.42
N ILE A 167 -5.97 -18.62 17.12
CA ILE A 167 -5.98 -17.54 16.12
C ILE A 167 -7.14 -16.57 16.38
N ALA A 168 -8.30 -17.08 16.79
CA ALA A 168 -9.47 -16.24 17.09
C ALA A 168 -9.24 -15.35 18.31
N ALA A 169 -8.61 -15.86 19.37
CA ALA A 169 -8.21 -15.07 20.54
C ALA A 169 -7.23 -13.95 20.14
N GLN A 170 -6.18 -14.28 19.40
CA GLN A 170 -5.21 -13.29 18.92
C GLN A 170 -5.85 -12.25 17.98
N LEU A 171 -6.85 -12.64 17.20
CA LEU A 171 -7.58 -11.70 16.35
C LEU A 171 -8.41 -10.72 17.19
N HIS A 172 -8.99 -11.18 18.30
CA HIS A 172 -9.70 -10.34 19.25
C HIS A 172 -8.77 -9.31 19.90
N ASP A 173 -7.61 -9.75 20.39
CA ASP A 173 -6.60 -8.87 21.01
C ASP A 173 -6.18 -7.75 20.04
N VAL A 174 -5.83 -8.13 18.80
CA VAL A 174 -5.43 -7.16 17.75
C VAL A 174 -6.59 -6.23 17.36
N ASP A 175 -7.83 -6.73 17.35
CA ASP A 175 -9.01 -5.89 17.06
C ASP A 175 -9.23 -4.84 18.17
N ASP A 176 -8.97 -5.17 19.43
CA ASP A 176 -9.04 -4.24 20.55
C ASP A 176 -7.90 -3.21 20.51
N GLU A 177 -6.67 -3.64 20.21
CA GLU A 177 -5.53 -2.73 20.00
C GLU A 177 -5.78 -1.75 18.85
N LEU A 178 -6.30 -2.24 17.71
CA LEU A 178 -6.68 -1.39 16.58
C LEU A 178 -7.72 -0.35 16.96
N LYS A 179 -8.73 -0.77 17.71
CA LYS A 179 -9.81 0.10 18.17
C LYS A 179 -9.27 1.18 19.12
N ALA A 180 -8.45 0.80 20.09
CA ALA A 180 -7.82 1.72 21.03
C ALA A 180 -6.93 2.73 20.29
N HIS A 181 -6.03 2.27 19.42
CA HIS A 181 -5.15 3.14 18.65
C HIS A 181 -5.94 4.15 17.79
N VAL A 182 -6.98 3.69 17.06
CA VAL A 182 -7.82 4.58 16.26
C VAL A 182 -8.61 5.56 17.12
N GLN A 183 -9.05 5.17 18.32
CA GLN A 183 -9.75 6.07 19.24
C GLN A 183 -8.83 7.14 19.82
N THR A 184 -7.57 6.81 20.09
CA THR A 184 -6.58 7.77 20.59
C THR A 184 -6.18 8.77 19.50
N HIS A 185 -5.90 8.30 18.28
CA HIS A 185 -5.20 9.11 17.27
C HIS A 185 -6.09 9.59 16.11
N HIS A 186 -7.20 8.90 15.83
CA HIS A 186 -7.96 9.07 14.59
C HIS A 186 -9.49 9.05 14.77
N ALA A 187 -10.00 9.27 15.99
CA ALA A 187 -11.41 9.08 16.33
C ALA A 187 -12.37 9.83 15.40
N ASP A 188 -12.10 11.11 15.14
CA ASP A 188 -12.96 11.96 14.32
C ASP A 188 -13.05 11.47 12.88
N LEU A 189 -11.90 11.21 12.26
CA LEU A 189 -11.88 10.74 10.86
C LEU A 189 -12.47 9.34 10.76
N ALA A 190 -12.19 8.45 11.71
CA ALA A 190 -12.79 7.11 11.75
C ALA A 190 -14.33 7.18 11.85
N LYS A 191 -14.86 8.05 12.71
CA LYS A 191 -16.31 8.30 12.85
C LYS A 191 -16.92 8.81 11.54
N LEU A 192 -16.26 9.74 10.87
CA LEU A 192 -16.70 10.25 9.56
C LEU A 192 -16.71 9.16 8.49
N LEU A 193 -15.65 8.35 8.38
CA LEU A 193 -15.56 7.28 7.39
C LEU A 193 -16.62 6.19 7.64
N THR A 194 -16.79 5.78 8.89
CA THR A 194 -17.77 4.75 9.28
C THR A 194 -19.23 5.22 9.22
N SER A 195 -19.48 6.53 9.10
CA SER A 195 -20.83 7.04 8.82
C SER A 195 -21.36 6.64 7.45
N VAL A 196 -20.47 6.28 6.51
CA VAL A 196 -20.86 5.80 5.18
C VAL A 196 -21.34 4.35 5.29
N LYS A 197 -22.63 4.10 5.03
CA LYS A 197 -23.20 2.75 5.00
C LYS A 197 -22.37 1.83 4.10
N GLY A 198 -21.87 0.73 4.67
CA GLY A 198 -20.96 -0.22 4.01
C GLY A 198 -19.50 -0.11 4.48
N VAL A 199 -19.09 0.99 5.09
CA VAL A 199 -17.74 1.15 5.67
C VAL A 199 -17.78 0.79 7.15
N GLY A 200 -17.21 -0.36 7.50
CA GLY A 200 -17.04 -0.79 8.89
C GLY A 200 -15.67 -0.40 9.48
N PRO A 201 -15.46 -0.65 10.79
CA PRO A 201 -14.21 -0.33 11.49
C PRO A 201 -12.96 -0.85 10.79
N THR A 202 -12.94 -2.13 10.37
CA THR A 202 -11.79 -2.71 9.65
C THR A 202 -11.44 -1.96 8.36
N THR A 203 -12.47 -1.51 7.62
CA THR A 203 -12.24 -0.74 6.38
C THR A 203 -11.66 0.63 6.73
N ALA A 204 -12.21 1.30 7.74
CA ALA A 204 -11.69 2.59 8.21
C ALA A 204 -10.24 2.47 8.70
N CYS A 205 -9.92 1.52 9.58
CA CYS A 205 -8.55 1.30 10.06
C CYS A 205 -7.57 1.05 8.91
N THR A 206 -7.96 0.24 7.93
CA THR A 206 -7.10 -0.04 6.77
C THR A 206 -6.86 1.20 5.92
N LEU A 207 -7.87 2.06 5.74
CA LEU A 207 -7.72 3.32 5.02
C LEU A 207 -6.85 4.32 5.78
N LEU A 208 -7.01 4.43 7.10
CA LEU A 208 -6.17 5.29 7.95
C LEU A 208 -4.70 4.85 7.92
N ALA A 209 -4.46 3.54 8.02
CA ALA A 209 -3.12 2.96 8.00
C ALA A 209 -2.43 3.11 6.63
N GLN A 210 -3.14 2.70 5.56
CA GLN A 210 -2.53 2.43 4.25
C GLN A 210 -2.93 3.46 3.18
N LEU A 211 -3.66 4.51 3.53
CA LEU A 211 -4.04 5.60 2.63
C LEU A 211 -3.93 6.98 3.31
N PRO A 212 -2.71 7.39 3.73
CA PRO A 212 -2.49 8.70 4.37
C PRO A 212 -2.87 9.88 3.48
N GLU A 213 -2.89 9.70 2.16
CA GLU A 213 -3.26 10.74 1.21
C GLU A 213 -4.79 10.96 1.07
N LEU A 214 -5.59 10.20 1.82
CA LEU A 214 -7.04 10.33 1.84
C LEU A 214 -7.46 11.73 2.31
N GLY A 215 -8.23 12.43 1.49
CA GLY A 215 -8.64 13.82 1.71
C GLY A 215 -7.72 14.85 1.04
N GLN A 216 -6.51 14.47 0.65
CA GLN A 216 -5.51 15.39 0.09
C GLN A 216 -5.48 15.36 -1.45
N LEU A 217 -5.69 14.18 -2.04
CA LEU A 217 -5.58 13.99 -3.49
C LEU A 217 -6.88 14.29 -4.23
N ASN A 218 -6.77 14.65 -5.51
CA ASN A 218 -7.93 14.74 -6.38
C ASN A 218 -8.46 13.35 -6.78
N ARG A 219 -9.68 13.30 -7.34
CA ARG A 219 -10.35 12.04 -7.72
C ARG A 219 -9.53 11.15 -8.65
N LYS A 220 -8.79 11.72 -9.61
CA LYS A 220 -7.98 10.95 -10.58
C LYS A 220 -6.72 10.38 -9.90
N GLN A 221 -6.07 11.19 -9.08
CA GLN A 221 -4.86 10.80 -8.35
C GLN A 221 -5.14 9.67 -7.36
N ILE A 222 -6.18 9.79 -6.52
CA ILE A 222 -6.43 8.77 -5.49
C ILE A 222 -6.89 7.43 -6.09
N THR A 223 -7.69 7.48 -7.15
CA THR A 223 -8.18 6.28 -7.83
C THR A 223 -7.05 5.57 -8.59
N ALA A 224 -6.11 6.31 -9.18
CA ALA A 224 -4.89 5.75 -9.75
C ALA A 224 -3.98 5.14 -8.66
N LEU A 225 -3.77 5.83 -7.54
CA LEU A 225 -2.95 5.37 -6.42
C LEU A 225 -3.46 4.05 -5.83
N VAL A 226 -4.78 3.94 -5.62
CA VAL A 226 -5.40 2.72 -5.12
C VAL A 226 -5.50 1.65 -6.22
N GLY A 227 -5.39 2.02 -7.49
CA GLY A 227 -5.47 1.09 -8.64
C GLY A 227 -6.90 0.73 -9.01
N LEU A 228 -7.84 1.69 -8.89
CA LEU A 228 -9.25 1.57 -9.33
C LEU A 228 -9.53 2.30 -10.65
N ALA A 229 -8.58 3.07 -11.16
CA ALA A 229 -8.68 3.65 -12.50
C ALA A 229 -8.57 2.53 -13.56
N PRO A 230 -9.59 2.36 -14.44
CA PRO A 230 -9.52 1.38 -15.52
C PRO A 230 -8.43 1.77 -16.52
N MET A 231 -7.51 0.85 -16.81
CA MET A 231 -6.41 1.08 -17.76
C MET A 231 -6.82 0.65 -19.17
N ASN A 232 -6.45 1.47 -20.16
CA ASN A 232 -6.65 1.17 -21.58
C ASN A 232 -5.69 0.05 -22.03
N ARG A 233 -6.19 -0.88 -22.85
CA ARG A 233 -5.37 -1.88 -23.55
C ARG A 233 -5.72 -1.82 -25.04
N ASP A 234 -5.39 -0.70 -25.64
CA ASP A 234 -5.68 -0.41 -27.05
C ASP A 234 -4.39 -0.42 -27.85
N SER A 235 -4.44 -0.92 -29.09
CA SER A 235 -3.32 -0.90 -30.03
C SER A 235 -3.86 -0.70 -31.46
N GLY A 236 -3.51 0.41 -32.10
CA GLY A 236 -4.06 0.78 -33.41
C GLY A 236 -5.58 0.81 -33.38
N THR A 237 -6.22 -0.12 -34.11
CA THR A 237 -7.68 -0.28 -34.20
C THR A 237 -8.27 -1.17 -33.09
N LEU A 238 -7.45 -1.89 -32.33
CA LEU A 238 -7.91 -2.76 -31.25
C LEU A 238 -8.43 -1.93 -30.07
N ARG A 239 -9.68 -2.18 -29.66
CA ARG A 239 -10.26 -1.70 -28.41
C ARG A 239 -10.37 -2.86 -27.41
N GLY A 240 -9.38 -2.98 -26.53
CA GLY A 240 -9.34 -4.05 -25.54
C GLY A 240 -10.25 -3.81 -24.33
N GLN A 241 -10.53 -4.88 -23.58
CA GLN A 241 -11.23 -4.75 -22.30
C GLN A 241 -10.40 -3.95 -21.30
N ARG A 242 -11.07 -3.07 -20.55
CA ARG A 242 -10.45 -2.26 -19.50
C ARG A 242 -10.34 -3.07 -18.23
N HIS A 243 -9.16 -3.04 -17.61
CA HIS A 243 -8.91 -3.72 -16.34
C HIS A 243 -8.36 -2.73 -15.31
N ILE A 244 -8.73 -2.95 -14.05
CA ILE A 244 -8.02 -2.35 -12.93
C ILE A 244 -6.76 -3.15 -12.64
N PHE A 245 -5.64 -2.49 -12.36
CA PHE A 245 -4.34 -3.12 -12.13
C PHE A 245 -3.46 -2.25 -11.23
N GLY A 246 -2.39 -2.84 -10.68
CA GLY A 246 -1.39 -2.11 -9.90
C GLY A 246 -1.92 -1.63 -8.55
N GLY A 247 -1.45 -0.48 -8.06
CA GLY A 247 -1.96 0.23 -6.88
C GLY A 247 -1.93 -0.52 -5.54
N ARG A 248 -2.63 0.03 -4.53
CA ARG A 248 -2.72 -0.55 -3.18
C ARG A 248 -3.76 -1.67 -3.09
N ALA A 249 -3.31 -2.91 -3.27
CA ALA A 249 -4.17 -4.09 -3.35
C ALA A 249 -5.00 -4.35 -2.08
N ASP A 250 -4.42 -4.13 -0.90
CA ASP A 250 -5.12 -4.33 0.36
C ASP A 250 -6.25 -3.31 0.57
N VAL A 251 -5.99 -2.04 0.24
CA VAL A 251 -7.03 -0.99 0.20
C VAL A 251 -8.16 -1.38 -0.76
N ARG A 252 -7.83 -1.92 -1.95
CA ARG A 252 -8.87 -2.42 -2.87
C ARG A 252 -9.68 -3.57 -2.28
N ARG A 253 -9.05 -4.48 -1.53
CA ARG A 253 -9.74 -5.63 -0.92
C ARG A 253 -10.78 -5.16 0.09
N VAL A 254 -10.43 -4.21 0.97
CA VAL A 254 -11.41 -3.68 1.95
C VAL A 254 -12.50 -2.84 1.26
N LEU A 255 -12.15 -2.06 0.23
CA LEU A 255 -13.14 -1.33 -0.56
C LEU A 255 -14.10 -2.25 -1.32
N TYR A 256 -13.64 -3.42 -1.75
CA TYR A 256 -14.51 -4.42 -2.39
C TYR A 256 -15.58 -4.92 -1.41
N VAL A 257 -15.17 -5.29 -0.19
CA VAL A 257 -16.11 -5.73 0.86
C VAL A 257 -17.06 -4.60 1.23
N ALA A 258 -16.55 -3.38 1.40
CA ALA A 258 -17.36 -2.23 1.74
C ALA A 258 -18.36 -1.87 0.62
N ALA A 259 -17.95 -1.93 -0.64
CA ALA A 259 -18.83 -1.72 -1.78
C ALA A 259 -19.89 -2.83 -1.88
N LEU A 260 -19.54 -4.10 -1.61
CA LEU A 260 -20.49 -5.22 -1.63
C LEU A 260 -21.62 -5.03 -0.60
N VAL A 261 -21.29 -4.55 0.60
CA VAL A 261 -22.29 -4.17 1.61
C VAL A 261 -23.02 -2.90 1.17
N GLY A 262 -22.29 -1.92 0.64
CA GLY A 262 -22.81 -0.66 0.14
C GLY A 262 -23.89 -0.82 -0.94
N THR A 263 -23.73 -1.73 -1.90
CA THR A 263 -24.74 -1.97 -2.95
C THR A 263 -26.07 -2.52 -2.39
N ARG A 264 -26.09 -3.00 -1.15
CA ARG A 264 -27.31 -3.49 -0.48
C ARG A 264 -27.97 -2.42 0.39
N PHE A 265 -27.17 -1.65 1.14
CA PHE A 265 -27.67 -0.79 2.21
C PHE A 265 -27.43 0.71 2.00
N ASN A 266 -26.44 1.10 1.19
CA ASN A 266 -26.22 2.51 0.86
C ASN A 266 -27.08 2.89 -0.34
N PRO A 267 -28.03 3.85 -0.20
CA PRO A 267 -28.98 4.17 -1.26
C PRO A 267 -28.30 4.65 -2.55
N VAL A 268 -27.22 5.43 -2.44
CA VAL A 268 -26.46 5.96 -3.58
C VAL A 268 -25.75 4.84 -4.34
N LEU A 269 -25.06 3.94 -3.63
CA LEU A 269 -24.36 2.82 -4.25
C LEU A 269 -25.33 1.77 -4.80
N LYS A 270 -26.44 1.51 -4.11
CA LYS A 270 -27.49 0.59 -4.56
C LYS A 270 -28.12 1.05 -5.87
N ALA A 271 -28.53 2.31 -5.96
CA ALA A 271 -29.10 2.88 -7.18
C ALA A 271 -28.08 2.88 -8.34
N PHE A 272 -26.83 3.26 -8.06
CA PHE A 272 -25.76 3.24 -9.06
C PHE A 272 -25.45 1.83 -9.57
N TYR A 273 -25.37 0.85 -8.68
CA TYR A 273 -25.15 -0.55 -9.03
C TYR A 273 -26.30 -1.09 -9.91
N ALA A 274 -27.55 -0.86 -9.50
CA ALA A 274 -28.73 -1.29 -10.27
C ALA A 274 -28.76 -0.67 -11.67
N LYS A 275 -28.44 0.63 -11.79
CA LYS A 275 -28.35 1.33 -13.09
C LYS A 275 -27.30 0.68 -14.00
N LEU A 276 -26.13 0.31 -13.48
CA LEU A 276 -25.09 -0.34 -14.27
C LEU A 276 -25.49 -1.74 -14.73
N LEU A 277 -26.17 -2.51 -13.87
CA LEU A 277 -26.70 -3.82 -14.26
C LEU A 277 -27.78 -3.71 -15.33
N ALA A 278 -28.69 -2.74 -15.20
CA ALA A 278 -29.72 -2.47 -16.21
C ALA A 278 -29.10 -2.06 -17.56
N ALA A 279 -27.94 -1.39 -17.54
CA ALA A 279 -27.15 -1.08 -18.73
C ALA A 279 -26.31 -2.27 -19.25
N GLY A 280 -26.57 -3.50 -18.79
CA GLY A 280 -25.90 -4.73 -19.27
C GLY A 280 -24.48 -4.95 -18.75
N LYS A 281 -24.01 -4.19 -17.74
CA LYS A 281 -22.67 -4.40 -17.18
C LYS A 281 -22.62 -5.69 -16.35
N ALA A 282 -21.54 -6.45 -16.50
CA ALA A 282 -21.28 -7.62 -15.65
C ALA A 282 -21.21 -7.22 -14.16
N LYS A 283 -21.71 -8.08 -13.28
CA LYS A 283 -21.79 -7.83 -11.82
C LYS A 283 -20.47 -7.33 -11.21
N LYS A 284 -19.35 -7.99 -11.55
CA LYS A 284 -18.03 -7.59 -11.05
C LYS A 284 -17.59 -6.21 -11.56
N VAL A 285 -17.91 -5.86 -12.81
CA VAL A 285 -17.59 -4.54 -13.38
C VAL A 285 -18.41 -3.45 -12.68
N ALA A 286 -19.70 -3.69 -12.48
CA ALA A 286 -20.57 -2.77 -11.75
C ALA A 286 -20.10 -2.58 -10.28
N LEU A 287 -19.63 -3.65 -9.64
CA LEU A 287 -19.10 -3.58 -8.28
C LEU A 287 -17.79 -2.79 -8.21
N VAL A 288 -16.87 -2.97 -9.16
CA VAL A 288 -15.64 -2.17 -9.26
C VAL A 288 -15.96 -0.68 -9.47
N ALA A 289 -16.96 -0.35 -10.28
CA ALA A 289 -17.42 1.03 -10.42
C ALA A 289 -17.98 1.59 -9.11
N CYS A 290 -18.68 0.76 -8.31
CA CYS A 290 -19.14 1.15 -6.97
C CYS A 290 -17.97 1.36 -6.00
N MET A 291 -16.91 0.53 -6.06
CA MET A 291 -15.68 0.74 -5.27
C MET A 291 -15.02 2.07 -5.61
N HIS A 292 -14.94 2.40 -6.89
CA HIS A 292 -14.42 3.70 -7.36
C HIS A 292 -15.26 4.86 -6.82
N LYS A 293 -16.60 4.79 -6.94
CA LYS A 293 -17.50 5.81 -6.41
C LYS A 293 -17.37 5.95 -4.89
N LEU A 294 -17.30 4.84 -4.15
CA LEU A 294 -17.12 4.83 -2.71
C LEU A 294 -15.78 5.48 -2.30
N LEU A 295 -14.68 5.17 -2.96
CA LEU A 295 -13.38 5.80 -2.68
C LEU A 295 -13.43 7.32 -2.88
N VAL A 296 -14.08 7.79 -3.95
CA VAL A 296 -14.24 9.24 -4.21
C VAL A 296 -15.06 9.91 -3.11
N ILE A 297 -16.14 9.27 -2.63
CA ILE A 297 -16.96 9.74 -1.51
C ILE A 297 -16.12 9.83 -0.23
N LEU A 298 -15.38 8.77 0.12
CA LEU A 298 -14.55 8.75 1.33
C LEU A 298 -13.45 9.80 1.28
N ASN A 299 -12.86 10.02 0.11
CA ASN A 299 -11.89 11.08 -0.11
C ASN A 299 -12.50 12.48 0.07
N ALA A 300 -13.73 12.69 -0.41
CA ALA A 300 -14.42 13.96 -0.21
C ALA A 300 -14.77 14.19 1.27
N ILE A 301 -15.29 13.19 1.97
CA ILE A 301 -15.59 13.24 3.41
C ILE A 301 -14.35 13.56 4.23
N ALA A 302 -13.23 12.89 3.95
CA ALA A 302 -11.96 13.15 4.64
C ALA A 302 -11.48 14.59 4.41
N ARG A 303 -11.67 15.12 3.19
CA ARG A 303 -11.29 16.50 2.83
C ARG A 303 -12.17 17.56 3.49
N THR A 304 -13.49 17.39 3.46
CA THR A 304 -14.44 18.40 3.95
C THR A 304 -14.76 18.25 5.42
N ARG A 305 -14.31 17.16 6.07
CA ARG A 305 -14.62 16.79 7.45
C ARG A 305 -16.14 16.78 7.73
N SER A 306 -16.93 16.45 6.71
CA SER A 306 -18.40 16.43 6.80
C SER A 306 -18.91 15.00 6.84
N PRO A 307 -19.89 14.66 7.70
CA PRO A 307 -20.42 13.31 7.78
C PRO A 307 -21.17 12.93 6.50
N TRP A 308 -21.30 11.63 6.26
CA TRP A 308 -22.15 11.11 5.20
C TRP A 308 -23.59 11.59 5.38
N ARG A 309 -24.23 11.95 4.27
CA ARG A 309 -25.66 12.24 4.19
C ARG A 309 -26.25 11.47 3.01
N ASP A 310 -27.46 10.94 3.19
CA ASP A 310 -28.10 10.13 2.15
C ASP A 310 -28.55 10.98 0.93
N ASP A 311 -28.57 12.31 1.04
CA ASP A 311 -28.90 13.30 -0.01
C ASP A 311 -27.74 13.64 -0.96
N PHE A 312 -26.51 13.17 -0.70
CA PHE A 312 -25.34 13.40 -1.59
C PHE A 312 -25.49 12.78 -2.99
N ALA A 313 -26.58 12.03 -3.25
CA ALA A 313 -26.90 11.40 -4.52
C ALA A 313 -26.92 12.37 -5.72
N GLU A 314 -27.21 13.65 -5.48
CA GLU A 314 -27.47 14.64 -6.54
C GLU A 314 -26.25 15.50 -6.92
N ARG A 315 -25.13 15.43 -6.17
CA ARG A 315 -24.02 16.40 -6.28
C ARG A 315 -22.66 15.80 -6.75
N LEU A 316 -22.60 14.52 -7.12
CA LEU A 316 -21.37 13.80 -7.50
C LEU A 316 -21.54 12.89 -8.73
#